data_AF-A0A6A4ZEH3-F1
#
_entry.id   AF-A0A6A4ZEH3-F1
#
_cell.length_a   1.000
_cell.length_b   1.000
_cell.length_c   1.000
_cell.angle_alpha   90.00
_cell.angle_beta   90.00
_cell.angle_gamma   90.00
#
_symmetry.space_group_name_H-M   'P 1'
#
loop_
_entity.id
_entity.type
_entity.pdbx_description
1 polymer ?
#
loop_
_entity_poly.entity_id
_entity_poly.type
_entity_poly.pdbx_seq_one_letter_code
_entity_poly.pdbx_strand_id
1 'polypeptide(L)'
;TPSPPSPPYTPSPSNNGGSVQPWGQCGGKSYSGATSCVQGYKCEVKNEWYSQCVPGSNGGSGGTVETWGQCGGKTYSGATNCKASDKCTARNDWYSQCVPK
;
A
#
# COMPACT_ATOMS: atom_id res chain seq x y z
N THR A 1 -26.14 -2.76 15.33
CA THR A 1 -26.32 -1.65 14.36
C THR A 1 -25.29 -1.83 13.26
N PRO A 2 -25.67 -2.03 11.99
CA PRO A 2 -24.70 -2.00 10.89
C PRO A 2 -24.18 -0.57 10.69
N SER A 3 -22.88 -0.43 10.45
CA SER A 3 -22.20 0.86 10.19
C SER A 3 -22.85 1.63 9.04
N PRO A 4 -22.83 2.98 9.08
CA PRO A 4 -23.38 3.79 7.99
C PRO A 4 -22.64 3.53 6.67
N PRO A 5 -23.34 3.57 5.51
CA PRO A 5 -22.70 3.51 4.21
C PRO A 5 -21.83 4.75 4.01
N SER A 6 -20.55 4.53 3.68
CA SER A 6 -19.60 5.58 3.32
C SER A 6 -20.15 6.44 2.17
N PRO A 7 -19.85 7.76 2.14
CA PRO A 7 -20.35 8.63 1.08
C PRO A 7 -19.80 8.21 -0.29
N PRO A 8 -20.53 8.48 -1.39
CA PRO A 8 -19.98 8.32 -2.73
C PRO A 8 -18.87 9.37 -2.91
N TYR A 9 -17.62 8.97 -2.73
CA TYR A 9 -16.48 9.78 -3.13
C TYR A 9 -16.46 9.85 -4.65
N THR A 10 -17.08 10.89 -5.21
CA THR A 10 -16.88 11.31 -6.59
C THR A 10 -15.39 11.59 -6.80
N PRO A 11 -14.70 10.90 -7.73
CA PRO A 11 -13.36 11.31 -8.11
C PRO A 11 -13.45 12.64 -8.85
N SER A 12 -12.88 13.70 -8.26
CA SER A 12 -12.61 14.94 -8.99
C SER A 12 -11.70 14.63 -10.18
N PRO A 13 -12.05 15.08 -11.39
CA PRO A 13 -11.22 14.85 -12.56
C PRO A 13 -10.06 15.84 -12.54
N SER A 14 -8.85 15.36 -12.27
CA SER A 14 -7.67 16.10 -12.72
C SER A 14 -6.65 15.13 -13.29
N ASN A 15 -6.57 15.20 -14.61
CA ASN A 15 -5.68 14.47 -15.48
C ASN A 15 -4.22 14.71 -15.09
N ASN A 16 -3.44 13.63 -15.09
CA ASN A 16 -2.03 13.49 -15.52
C ASN A 16 -1.34 12.44 -14.65
N GLY A 17 -1.21 11.20 -15.15
CA GLY A 17 -0.25 10.20 -14.63
C GLY A 17 -0.18 10.04 -13.10
N GLY A 18 -1.29 10.30 -12.41
CA GLY A 18 -1.28 10.63 -10.99
C GLY A 18 -1.56 9.40 -10.16
N SER A 19 -0.61 9.05 -9.30
CA SER A 19 -0.76 7.95 -8.37
C SER A 19 -2.04 8.05 -7.54
N VAL A 20 -2.81 6.96 -7.45
CA VAL A 20 -4.04 6.85 -6.67
C VAL A 20 -3.74 6.97 -5.19
N GLN A 21 -4.53 7.79 -4.50
CA GLN A 21 -4.42 8.04 -3.07
C GLN A 21 -4.66 6.76 -2.24
N PRO A 22 -4.19 6.74 -0.98
CA PRO A 22 -4.49 5.67 -0.04
C PRO A 22 -5.98 5.33 -0.03
N TRP A 23 -6.28 4.03 -0.08
CA TRP A 23 -7.63 3.47 -0.09
C TRP A 23 -8.49 3.79 -1.32
N GLY A 24 -7.94 4.50 -2.31
CA GLY A 24 -8.59 4.76 -3.58
C GLY A 24 -8.64 3.54 -4.51
N GLN A 25 -9.55 3.56 -5.49
CA GLN A 25 -9.60 2.53 -6.53
C GLN A 25 -8.46 2.70 -7.53
N CYS A 26 -7.74 1.63 -7.80
CA CYS A 26 -6.59 1.58 -8.70
C CYS A 26 -6.70 0.48 -9.77
N GLY A 27 -7.86 -0.16 -9.89
CA GLY A 27 -8.07 -1.22 -10.87
C GLY A 27 -9.46 -1.82 -10.82
N GLY A 28 -9.71 -2.73 -11.75
CA GLY A 28 -10.99 -3.40 -11.97
C GLY A 28 -11.35 -3.45 -13.45
N LYS A 29 -12.19 -4.41 -13.84
CA LYS A 29 -12.57 -4.69 -15.25
C LYS A 29 -13.18 -3.53 -16.03
N SER A 30 -13.72 -2.52 -15.34
CA SER A 30 -14.27 -1.30 -15.97
C SER A 30 -13.61 -0.02 -15.47
N TYR A 31 -12.42 -0.12 -14.87
CA TYR A 31 -11.69 1.02 -14.33
C TYR A 31 -10.72 1.59 -15.38
N SER A 32 -10.93 2.85 -15.78
CA SER A 32 -10.09 3.58 -16.75
C SER A 32 -9.21 4.65 -16.11
N GLY A 33 -9.11 4.67 -14.77
CA GLY A 33 -8.32 5.65 -14.03
C GLY A 33 -6.85 5.23 -13.85
N ALA A 34 -6.16 5.89 -12.93
CA ALA A 34 -4.77 5.60 -12.62
C ALA A 34 -4.62 4.23 -11.93
N THR A 35 -3.71 3.39 -12.40
CA THR A 35 -3.50 2.04 -11.84
C THR A 35 -2.37 1.96 -10.82
N SER A 36 -1.51 2.98 -10.81
CA SER A 36 -0.42 3.11 -9.85
C SER A 36 -0.91 3.79 -8.58
N CYS A 37 -0.60 3.21 -7.42
CA CYS A 37 -0.84 3.86 -6.13
C CYS A 37 0.27 4.86 -5.77
N VAL A 38 0.01 5.74 -4.81
CA VAL A 38 1.05 6.61 -4.24
C VAL A 38 2.18 5.78 -3.64
N GLN A 39 3.37 6.36 -3.51
CA GLN A 39 4.53 5.68 -2.95
C GLN A 39 4.19 5.05 -1.58
N GLY A 40 4.61 3.80 -1.37
CA GLY A 40 4.29 3.04 -0.17
C GLY A 40 2.94 2.31 -0.19
N TYR A 41 2.13 2.50 -1.23
CA TYR A 41 0.85 1.81 -1.43
C TYR A 41 0.93 0.85 -2.61
N LYS A 42 0.19 -0.27 -2.52
CA LYS A 42 0.09 -1.27 -3.58
C LYS A 42 -1.35 -1.38 -4.03
N CYS A 43 -1.54 -1.59 -5.33
CA CYS A 43 -2.86 -1.87 -5.86
C CYS A 43 -3.20 -3.34 -5.57
N GLU A 44 -4.06 -3.58 -4.59
CA GLU A 44 -4.51 -4.92 -4.21
C GLU A 44 -5.87 -5.20 -4.84
N VAL A 45 -5.95 -6.29 -5.59
CA VAL A 45 -7.21 -6.75 -6.19
C VAL A 45 -8.11 -7.29 -5.09
N LYS A 46 -9.29 -6.70 -4.91
CA LYS A 46 -10.31 -7.20 -3.97
C LYS A 46 -11.32 -8.09 -4.68
N ASN A 47 -11.68 -7.77 -5.91
CA ASN A 47 -12.51 -8.58 -6.78
C ASN A 47 -12.27 -8.20 -8.26
N GLU A 48 -12.94 -8.88 -9.19
CA GLU A 48 -12.81 -8.64 -10.64
C GLU A 48 -13.06 -7.17 -11.04
N TRP A 49 -13.93 -6.47 -10.31
CA TRP A 49 -14.40 -5.13 -10.65
C TRP A 49 -13.71 -4.03 -9.83
N TYR A 50 -12.94 -4.38 -8.81
CA TYR A 50 -12.40 -3.44 -7.84
C TYR A 50 -11.04 -3.87 -7.28
N SER A 51 -10.06 -3.00 -7.48
CA SER A 51 -8.75 -3.05 -6.82
C SER A 51 -8.53 -1.77 -6.03
N GLN A 52 -7.97 -1.89 -4.83
CA GLN A 52 -7.78 -0.78 -3.90
C GLN A 52 -6.30 -0.54 -3.61
N CYS A 53 -5.90 0.74 -3.53
CA CYS A 53 -4.62 1.12 -2.99
C CYS A 53 -4.59 0.89 -1.49
N VAL A 54 -4.11 -0.26 -1.09
CA VAL A 54 -3.86 -0.56 0.32
C VAL A 54 -2.41 -0.23 0.63
N PRO A 55 -2.06 -0.04 1.91
CA PRO A 55 -0.67 0.00 2.31
C PRO A 55 0.07 -1.18 1.67
N GLY A 56 1.06 -0.87 0.84
CA GLY A 56 2.02 -1.86 0.43
C GLY A 56 2.67 -2.33 1.72
N SER A 57 2.78 -3.63 1.94
CA SER A 57 3.63 -4.11 3.03
C SER A 57 5.02 -3.54 2.71
N ASN A 58 5.39 -2.51 3.47
CA ASN A 58 6.14 -1.33 3.02
C ASN A 58 7.18 -1.56 1.92
N GLY A 59 7.17 -0.70 0.91
CA GLY A 59 8.16 -0.69 -0.17
C GLY A 59 7.92 -1.79 -1.20
N GLY A 60 7.53 -1.40 -2.41
CA GLY A 60 7.61 -2.30 -3.56
C GLY A 60 9.02 -2.85 -3.73
N SER A 61 9.16 -3.97 -4.45
CA SER A 61 10.45 -4.59 -4.77
C SER A 61 11.46 -3.55 -5.26
N GLY A 62 12.41 -3.19 -4.40
CA GLY A 62 13.45 -2.18 -4.67
C GLY A 62 13.39 -0.88 -3.84
N GLY A 63 12.38 -0.69 -2.98
CA GLY A 63 12.23 0.51 -2.15
C GLY A 63 12.90 0.41 -0.77
N THR A 64 13.00 1.56 -0.10
CA THR A 64 13.38 1.68 1.31
C THR A 64 12.12 1.74 2.17
N VAL A 65 12.05 0.96 3.24
CA VAL A 65 10.94 0.93 4.21
C VAL A 65 11.07 2.08 5.20
N GLU A 66 10.01 2.86 5.34
CA GLU A 66 9.92 3.95 6.33
C GLU A 66 9.96 3.43 7.78
N THR A 67 10.25 4.32 8.71
CA THR A 67 10.26 4.02 10.15
C THR A 67 8.92 3.44 10.59
N TRP A 68 8.95 2.36 11.37
CA TRP A 68 7.81 1.55 11.81
C TRP A 68 7.11 0.71 10.71
N GLY A 69 7.64 0.71 9.50
CA GLY A 69 7.14 -0.14 8.43
C GLY A 69 7.54 -1.61 8.57
N GLN A 70 6.70 -2.53 8.06
CA GLN A 70 7.05 -3.94 7.89
C GLN A 70 8.18 -4.10 6.88
N CYS A 71 9.22 -4.84 7.24
CA CYS A 71 10.42 -5.11 6.43
C CYS A 71 10.76 -6.62 6.34
N GLY A 72 9.89 -7.49 6.86
CA GLY A 72 10.13 -8.93 6.86
C GLY A 72 8.98 -9.76 7.44
N GLY A 73 9.08 -11.09 7.30
CA GLY A 73 8.11 -12.09 7.73
C GLY A 73 8.03 -13.29 6.78
N LYS A 74 7.55 -14.46 7.24
CA LYS A 74 7.50 -15.73 6.45
C LYS A 74 6.81 -15.65 5.09
N THR A 75 5.86 -14.74 4.90
CA THR A 75 5.15 -14.52 3.61
C THR A 75 5.32 -13.11 3.10
N TYR A 76 6.32 -12.38 3.61
CA TYR A 76 6.58 -11.01 3.22
C TYR A 76 7.47 -10.97 1.99
N SER A 77 6.94 -10.46 0.88
CA SER A 77 7.65 -10.30 -0.40
C SER A 77 7.97 -8.83 -0.73
N GLY A 78 7.83 -7.93 0.26
CA GLY A 78 8.11 -6.50 0.11
C GLY A 78 9.60 -6.15 0.33
N ALA A 79 9.87 -4.86 0.48
CA ALA A 79 11.21 -4.35 0.71
C ALA A 79 11.79 -4.75 2.09
N THR A 80 13.02 -5.27 2.09
CA THR A 80 13.71 -5.67 3.33
C THR A 80 14.61 -4.57 3.90
N ASN A 81 14.94 -3.56 3.09
CA ASN A 81 15.82 -2.47 3.48
C ASN A 81 15.03 -1.36 4.18
N CYS A 82 15.36 -1.08 5.42
CA CYS A 82 14.83 0.07 6.14
C CYS A 82 15.53 1.37 5.72
N LYS A 83 14.92 2.49 6.08
CA LYS A 83 15.57 3.82 6.05
C LYS A 83 16.95 3.73 6.69
N ALA A 84 17.91 4.49 6.16
CA ALA A 84 19.30 4.47 6.65
C ALA A 84 19.42 4.76 8.16
N SER A 85 18.41 5.39 8.77
CA SER A 85 18.31 5.66 10.19
C SER A 85 17.75 4.51 11.04
N ASP A 86 17.33 3.41 10.43
CA ASP A 86 16.48 2.39 11.04
C ASP A 86 17.03 0.97 10.79
N LYS A 87 16.63 0.02 11.63
CA LYS A 87 17.01 -1.40 11.54
C LYS A 87 15.78 -2.29 11.44
N CYS A 88 15.80 -3.22 10.49
CA CYS A 88 14.75 -4.24 10.38
C CYS A 88 14.87 -5.21 11.56
N THR A 89 13.88 -5.19 12.44
CA THR A 89 13.87 -5.98 13.67
C THR A 89 12.69 -6.94 13.64
N ALA A 90 12.98 -8.24 13.72
CA ALA A 90 11.95 -9.27 13.80
C ALA A 90 11.15 -9.09 15.10
N ARG A 91 9.83 -8.96 14.99
CA ARG A 91 8.94 -8.98 16.16
C ARG A 91 8.30 -10.35 16.34
N ASN A 92 8.02 -11.06 15.25
CA ASN A 92 7.59 -12.46 15.24
C ASN A 92 7.90 -13.11 13.88
N ASP A 93 7.62 -14.41 13.74
CA ASP A 93 7.84 -15.18 12.49
C ASP A 93 7.21 -14.55 11.24
N TRP A 94 6.11 -13.80 11.39
CA TRP A 94 5.32 -13.26 10.29
C TRP A 94 5.52 -11.76 10.08
N TYR A 95 6.23 -11.09 10.99
CA TYR A 95 6.32 -9.65 11.02
C TYR A 95 7.66 -9.16 11.60
N SER A 96 8.43 -8.50 10.74
CA SER A 96 9.60 -7.70 11.11
C SER A 96 9.32 -6.22 10.83
N GLN A 97 9.76 -5.34 11.71
CA GLN A 97 9.51 -3.90 11.64
C GLN A 97 10.80 -3.10 11.60
N CYS A 98 10.86 -2.08 10.74
CA CYS A 98 11.91 -1.07 10.79
C CYS A 98 11.74 -0.21 12.04
N VAL A 99 12.72 -0.22 12.92
CA VAL A 99 12.73 0.59 14.14
C VAL A 99 13.97 1.49 14.14
N PRO A 100 13.91 2.71 14.69
CA PRO A 100 15.09 3.56 14.82
C PRO A 100 16.23 2.80 15.51
N LYS A 101 17.45 2.94 14.98
CA LYS A 101 18.68 2.46 15.65
C LYS A 101 19.15 3.42 16.72
#